data_AF-A0AAU6YQV3-F1
#
_entry.id   AF-A0AAU6YQV3-F1
#
_cell.length_a   1.000
_cell.length_b   1.000
_cell.length_c   1.000
_cell.angle_alpha   90.00
_cell.angle_beta   90.00
_cell.angle_gamma   90.00
#
_symmetry.space_group_name_H-M   'P 1'
#
loop_
_entity.id
_entity.type
_entity.pdbx_description
1 polymer ?
#
loop_
_entity_poly.entity_id
_entity_poly.type
_entity_poly.pdbx_seq_one_letter_code
_entity_poly.pdbx_strand_id
1 'polypeptide(L)' 'MECKKGTSAMLEWRSRFLAEGALDEQGYDQALRYAEALEQAGVVSTQEWIELVKLANSALLLER' A
#
# COMPACT_ATOMS: atom_id res chain seq x y z
N MET A 1 -4.23 -22.79 -2.27
CA MET A 1 -3.98 -22.23 -0.92
C MET A 1 -3.33 -20.87 -1.13
N GLU A 2 -4.11 -19.82 -1.44
CA GLU A 2 -3.56 -18.56 -2.03
C GLU A 2 -3.83 -17.30 -1.20
N CYS A 3 -4.70 -17.36 -0.18
CA CYS A 3 -5.07 -16.20 0.64
C CYS A 3 -3.95 -15.67 1.56
N LYS A 4 -2.78 -16.32 1.66
CA LYS A 4 -1.72 -15.93 2.60
C LYS A 4 -0.70 -14.95 2.00
N LYS A 5 -0.57 -14.88 0.66
CA LYS A 5 0.42 -14.02 -0.01
C LYS A 5 -0.03 -12.56 -0.01
N GLY A 6 -1.29 -12.28 -0.35
CA GLY A 6 -1.84 -10.92 -0.37
C GLY A 6 -1.78 -10.25 1.00
N THR A 7 -2.16 -10.97 2.07
CA THR A 7 -2.10 -10.44 3.43
C THR A 7 -0.68 -10.08 3.89
N SER A 8 0.31 -10.91 3.54
CA SER A 8 1.71 -10.63 3.89
C SER A 8 2.27 -9.43 3.12
N ALA A 9 1.97 -9.33 1.83
CA ALA A 9 2.41 -8.21 0.99
C ALA A 9 1.77 -6.87 1.42
N MET A 10 0.50 -6.88 1.81
CA MET A 10 -0.16 -5.70 2.38
C MET A 10 0.45 -5.27 3.70
N LEU A 11 0.84 -6.23 4.57
CA LEU A 11 1.49 -5.91 5.84
C LEU A 11 2.87 -5.29 5.62
N GLU A 12 3.67 -5.86 4.72
CA GLU A 12 4.99 -5.32 4.34
C GLU A 12 4.86 -3.92 3.74
N TRP A 13 3.90 -3.69 2.85
CA TRP A 13 3.63 -2.37 2.30
C TRP A 13 3.29 -1.36 3.40
N ARG A 14 2.39 -1.72 4.34
CA ARG A 14 2.03 -0.83 5.46
C ARG A 14 3.23 -0.55 6.35
N SER A 15 4.04 -1.55 6.68
CA SER A 15 5.26 -1.34 7.46
C SER A 15 6.29 -0.48 6.73
N ARG A 16 6.34 -0.54 5.40
CA ARG A 16 7.31 0.23 4.61
C ARG A 16 6.94 1.70 4.46
N PHE A 17 5.66 2.00 4.23
CA PHE A 17 5.21 3.35 3.88
C PHE A 17 4.42 4.04 5.00
N LEU A 18 3.86 3.29 5.96
CA LEU A 18 3.04 3.83 7.05
C LEU A 18 3.64 3.61 8.44
N ALA A 19 4.90 3.19 8.55
CA ALA A 19 5.55 3.00 9.86
C ALA A 19 5.69 4.32 10.66
N GLU A 20 5.95 5.44 9.98
CA GLU A 20 6.11 6.75 10.62
C GLU A 20 4.79 7.54 10.71
N GLY A 21 3.67 6.95 10.26
CA GLY A 21 2.31 7.46 10.47
C GLY A 21 1.87 8.59 9.53
N ALA A 22 2.79 9.39 9.02
CA ALA A 22 2.56 10.39 7.98
C ALA A 22 3.35 10.04 6.72
N LEU A 23 2.85 10.47 5.57
CA LEU A 23 3.31 10.03 4.27
C LEU A 23 3.41 11.26 3.36
N ASP A 24 4.63 11.74 3.15
CA ASP A 24 4.93 12.89 2.29
C ASP A 24 4.60 12.61 0.82
N GLU A 25 4.42 13.65 0.00
CA GLU A 25 4.11 13.56 -1.43
C GLU A 25 5.03 12.57 -2.17
N GLN A 26 6.33 12.55 -1.86
CA GLN A 26 7.27 11.60 -2.48
C GLN A 26 7.05 10.17 -1.99
N GLY A 27 6.76 10.00 -0.69
CA GLY A 27 6.39 8.70 -0.13
C GLY A 27 5.13 8.17 -0.80
N TYR A 28 4.18 9.05 -1.11
CA TYR A 28 2.85 8.69 -1.62
C TYR A 28 2.93 8.15 -3.04
N ASP A 29 3.69 8.82 -3.93
CA ASP A 29 3.98 8.30 -5.27
C ASP A 29 4.64 6.92 -5.21
N GLN A 30 5.60 6.76 -4.31
CA GLN A 30 6.36 5.53 -4.16
C GLN A 30 5.50 4.39 -3.60
N ALA A 31 4.59 4.70 -2.68
CA ALA A 31 3.63 3.77 -2.12
C ALA A 31 2.61 3.30 -3.17
N LEU A 32 2.09 4.22 -4.00
CA LEU A 32 1.19 3.90 -5.11
C LEU A 32 1.85 2.98 -6.14
N ARG A 33 3.06 3.32 -6.60
CA ARG A 33 3.82 2.50 -7.56
C ARG A 33 4.10 1.11 -7.04
N TYR A 34 4.43 0.99 -5.75
CA TYR A 34 4.65 -0.33 -5.15
C TYR A 34 3.36 -1.14 -5.07
N ALA A 35 2.24 -0.51 -4.70
CA ALA A 35 0.94 -1.19 -4.66
C ALA A 35 0.51 -1.67 -6.06
N GLU A 36 0.71 -0.84 -7.09
CA GLU A 36 0.44 -1.20 -8.49
C GLU A 36 1.31 -2.38 -8.95
N ALA A 37 2.60 -2.38 -8.61
CA ALA A 37 3.49 -3.50 -8.93
C ALA A 37 3.04 -4.83 -8.27
N LEU A 38 2.50 -4.78 -7.06
CA LEU A 38 1.96 -5.97 -6.38
C LEU A 38 0.71 -6.51 -7.07
N GLU A 39 -0.15 -5.64 -7.59
CA GLU A 39 -1.37 -6.02 -8.32
C GLU A 39 -1.02 -6.63 -9.68
N GLN A 40 -0.13 -5.98 -10.43
CA GLN A 40 0.37 -6.49 -11.71
C GLN A 40 1.10 -7.83 -11.59
N ALA A 41 1.80 -8.05 -10.47
CA ALA A 41 2.44 -9.33 -10.15
C ALA A 41 1.46 -10.41 -9.68
N GLY A 42 0.17 -10.11 -9.54
CA GLY A 42 -0.85 -11.02 -9.02
C GLY A 42 -0.66 -11.39 -7.54
N VAL A 43 0.12 -10.60 -6.79
CA VAL A 43 0.41 -10.83 -5.37
C VAL A 43 -0.76 -10.35 -4.50
N VAL A 44 -1.39 -9.26 -4.91
CA VAL A 44 -2.61 -8.73 -4.30
C VAL A 44 -3.71 -8.63 -5.36
N SER A 45 -4.96 -8.80 -4.95
CA SER A 45 -6.12 -8.60 -5.81
C SER A 45 -6.37 -7.12 -6.04
N THR A 46 -7.10 -6.77 -7.11
CA THR A 46 -7.51 -5.37 -7.36
C THR A 46 -8.24 -4.74 -6.17
N GLN A 47 -9.03 -5.50 -5.42
CA GLN A 47 -9.70 -5.00 -4.21
C GLN A 47 -8.72 -4.70 -3.07
N GLU A 48 -7.69 -5.52 -2.90
CA GLU A 48 -6.61 -5.28 -1.92
C GLU A 48 -5.76 -4.06 -2.30
N TRP A 49 -5.48 -3.89 -3.60
CA TRP A 49 -4.83 -2.69 -4.13
C TRP A 49 -5.62 -1.41 -3.81
N ILE A 50 -6.94 -1.41 -4.04
CA ILE A 50 -7.80 -0.26 -3.70
C ILE A 50 -7.70 0.09 -2.22
N GLU A 51 -7.65 -0.90 -1.32
CA GLU A 51 -7.51 -0.65 0.12
C GLU A 51 -6.14 -0.05 0.48
N LEU A 52 -5.04 -0.49 -0.17
CA LEU A 52 -3.71 0.12 -0.01
C LEU A 52 -3.70 1.58 -0.48
N VAL A 53 -4.31 1.88 -1.63
CA VAL A 53 -4.43 3.23 -2.17
C VAL A 53 -5.22 4.14 -1.21
N LYS A 54 -6.33 3.65 -0.62
CA LYS A 54 -7.09 4.41 0.39
C LYS A 54 -6.27 4.69 1.65
N LEU A 55 -5.47 3.72 2.09
CA LEU A 55 -4.58 3.89 3.24
C LEU A 55 -3.51 4.94 2.97
N ALA A 56 -2.86 4.90 1.79
CA ALA A 56 -1.89 5.91 1.37
C ALA A 56 -2.49 7.32 1.35
N ASN A 57 -3.70 7.44 0.77
CA ASN A 57 -4.42 8.72 0.70
C ASN A 57 -4.74 9.26 2.10
N SER A 58 -5.18 8.39 3.00
CA SER A 58 -5.52 8.79 4.37
C SER A 58 -4.29 9.26 5.15
N ALA A 59 -3.12 8.66 4.89
CA ALA A 59 -1.87 9.04 5.53
C ALA A 59 -1.29 10.35 4.99
N LEU A 60 -1.40 10.58 3.67
CA LEU A 60 -1.04 11.86 3.05
C LEU A 60 -1.93 13.01 3.56
N LEU A 61 -3.24 12.75 3.73
CA LEU A 61 -4.16 13.72 4.29
C LEU A 61 -3.91 14.00 5.79
N LEU A 62 -3.27 13.07 6.51
CA LEU A 62 -2.93 13.24 7.92
C LEU A 62 -1.73 14.18 8.14
N GLU A 63 -0.89 14.36 7.12
CA GLU A 63 0.28 15.24 7.15
C GLU A 63 -0.07 16.73 6.95
N ARG A 64 -1.36 17.06 6.76
CA ARG A 64 -1.86 18.41 6.48
C ARG A 64 -2.43 19.15 7.68
#